data_AF-A0A166E7T9-F1
#
_entry.id   AF-A0A166E7T9-F1
#
_cell.length_a   1.000
_cell.length_b   1.000
_cell.length_c   1.000
_cell.angle_alpha   90.00
_cell.angle_beta   90.00
_cell.angle_gamma   90.00
#
_symmetry.space_group_name_H-M   'P 1'
#
loop_
_entity.id
_entity.type
_entity.pdbx_description
1 polymer ?
#
loop_
_entity_poly.entity_id
_entity_poly.type
_entity_poly.pdbx_seq_one_letter_code
_entity_poly.pdbx_strand_id
1 'polypeptide(L)'
;MPTQSFRGAKIKTGSGGSGSVGGVGGRGGDVGSGNRNSGKQDFGNSTIVTGHGGSAGRSWRLWGGRGGRGGDIGSNSIGDTDQDFSNADMETGHGGHAGTGGIGGRGGDIGSGNQ
;
A
#
# COMPACT_ATOMS: atom_id res chain seq x y z
N MET A 1 -18.54 14.57 -8.63
CA MET A 1 -18.43 13.20 -8.07
C MET A 1 -16.97 12.80 -8.15
N PRO A 2 -16.35 12.31 -7.07
CA PRO A 2 -15.05 11.64 -7.13
C PRO A 2 -15.10 10.56 -8.20
N THR A 3 -14.12 10.52 -9.11
CA THR A 3 -14.06 9.48 -10.15
C THR A 3 -12.66 8.92 -10.24
N GLN A 4 -12.58 7.59 -10.39
CA GLN A 4 -11.32 6.88 -10.60
C GLN A 4 -11.39 6.18 -11.96
N SER A 5 -10.39 6.43 -12.80
CA SER A 5 -10.25 5.81 -14.11
C SER A 5 -9.07 4.83 -14.09
N PHE A 6 -9.31 3.58 -14.46
CA PHE A 6 -8.28 2.54 -14.61
C PHE A 6 -8.17 2.04 -16.05
N ARG A 7 -8.68 2.80 -17.03
CA ARG A 7 -8.76 2.34 -18.41
C ARG A 7 -7.36 2.07 -18.98
N GLY A 8 -7.09 0.82 -19.37
CA GLY A 8 -5.79 0.43 -19.91
C GLY A 8 -4.69 0.26 -18.87
N ALA A 9 -4.99 0.44 -17.58
CA ALA A 9 -4.02 0.23 -16.51
C ALA A 9 -3.69 -1.27 -16.34
N LYS A 10 -2.43 -1.56 -16.05
CA LYS A 10 -1.95 -2.88 -15.61
C LYS A 10 -1.63 -2.80 -14.13
N ILE A 11 -2.39 -3.50 -13.30
CA ILE A 11 -2.31 -3.36 -11.84
C ILE A 11 -1.86 -4.68 -11.22
N LYS A 12 -0.80 -4.63 -10.42
CA LYS A 12 -0.35 -5.71 -9.55
C LYS A 12 -0.32 -5.21 -8.12
N THR A 13 -1.22 -5.73 -7.28
CA THR A 13 -1.21 -5.39 -5.86
C THR A 13 -0.18 -6.23 -5.11
N GLY A 14 0.42 -5.62 -4.09
CA GLY A 14 1.31 -6.29 -3.17
C GLY A 14 0.60 -7.40 -2.42
N SER A 15 1.25 -8.55 -2.32
CA SER A 15 0.78 -9.63 -1.44
C SER A 15 0.90 -9.23 0.03
N GLY A 16 0.12 -9.89 0.89
CA GLY A 16 0.40 -9.87 2.32
C GLY A 16 1.76 -10.52 2.65
N GLY A 17 2.35 -10.08 3.75
CA GLY A 17 3.54 -10.70 4.33
C GLY A 17 3.17 -11.95 5.11
N SER A 18 4.17 -12.79 5.37
CA SER A 18 3.97 -14.05 6.09
C SER A 18 3.84 -13.83 7.60
N GLY A 19 2.95 -14.57 8.25
CA GLY A 19 2.86 -14.63 9.72
C GLY A 19 3.93 -15.53 10.34
N SER A 20 4.00 -15.50 11.66
CA SER A 20 4.84 -16.41 12.47
C SER A 20 4.10 -16.81 13.75
N VAL A 21 4.65 -17.72 14.54
CA VAL A 21 4.08 -18.02 15.87
C VAL A 21 3.97 -16.73 16.69
N GLY A 22 2.76 -16.41 17.13
CA GLY A 22 2.42 -15.18 17.85
C GLY A 22 2.48 -13.88 17.04
N GLY A 23 2.87 -13.91 15.76
CA GLY A 23 3.12 -12.72 14.93
C GLY A 23 2.30 -12.71 13.63
N VAL A 24 1.96 -11.51 13.15
CA VAL A 24 1.08 -11.32 11.99
C VAL A 24 1.83 -10.59 10.87
N GLY A 25 1.73 -11.10 9.64
CA GLY A 25 2.30 -10.43 8.48
C GLY A 25 1.62 -9.09 8.18
N GLY A 26 2.34 -8.21 7.50
CA GLY A 26 1.81 -6.94 7.03
C GLY A 26 0.87 -7.12 5.85
N ARG A 27 -0.01 -6.15 5.63
CA ARG A 27 -0.84 -6.11 4.41
C ARG A 27 -0.03 -5.57 3.25
N GLY A 28 -0.36 -5.99 2.03
CA GLY A 28 0.10 -5.31 0.83
C GLY A 28 -0.53 -3.92 0.70
N GLY A 29 0.00 -3.15 -0.26
CA GLY A 29 -0.48 -1.83 -0.57
C GLY A 29 -1.73 -1.81 -1.45
N ASP A 30 -2.52 -0.76 -1.31
CA ASP A 30 -3.77 -0.54 -2.04
C ASP A 30 -3.55 0.46 -3.21
N VAL A 31 -4.49 0.48 -4.17
CA VAL A 31 -4.57 1.52 -5.21
C VAL A 31 -5.92 2.22 -5.07
N GLY A 32 -5.91 3.55 -4.92
CA GLY A 32 -7.13 4.36 -4.94
C GLY A 32 -8.08 4.13 -3.75
N SER A 33 -7.64 3.53 -2.64
CA SER A 33 -8.54 3.14 -1.55
C SER A 33 -8.73 4.26 -0.51
N GLY A 34 -9.85 4.27 0.20
CA GLY A 34 -10.04 5.13 1.38
C GLY A 34 -10.18 6.64 1.10
N ASN A 35 -10.35 7.04 -0.15
CA ASN A 35 -10.52 8.44 -0.54
C ASN A 35 -11.86 8.99 -0.04
N ARG A 36 -11.86 10.16 0.58
CA ARG A 36 -13.05 10.86 1.06
C ARG A 36 -13.07 12.23 0.43
N ASN A 37 -13.92 12.44 -0.58
CA ASN A 37 -14.00 13.71 -1.30
C ASN A 37 -12.76 14.03 -2.17
N SER A 38 -12.08 13.00 -2.70
CA SER A 38 -11.03 13.21 -3.70
C SER A 38 -11.63 13.73 -5.03
N GLY A 39 -10.87 14.55 -5.76
CA GLY A 39 -11.18 14.89 -7.16
C GLY A 39 -11.14 13.67 -8.09
N LYS A 40 -10.80 13.89 -9.36
CA LYS A 40 -10.58 12.83 -10.35
C LYS A 40 -9.19 12.20 -10.13
N GLN A 41 -9.12 10.86 -10.03
CA GLN A 41 -7.85 10.13 -10.17
C GLN A 41 -7.84 9.38 -11.51
N ASP A 42 -6.82 9.62 -12.33
CA ASP A 42 -6.66 8.92 -13.60
C ASP A 42 -5.42 8.02 -13.58
N PHE A 43 -5.64 6.72 -13.64
CA PHE A 43 -4.59 5.70 -13.75
C PHE A 43 -4.50 5.14 -15.18
N GLY A 44 -5.07 5.81 -16.17
CA GLY A 44 -5.17 5.28 -17.53
C GLY A 44 -3.81 4.89 -18.13
N ASN A 45 -3.74 3.71 -18.78
CA ASN A 45 -2.52 3.20 -19.41
C ASN A 45 -1.26 3.14 -18.50
N SER A 46 -1.43 3.13 -17.19
CA SER A 46 -0.31 3.03 -16.24
C SER A 46 0.10 1.57 -16.00
N THR A 47 1.34 1.35 -15.57
CA THR A 47 1.75 0.11 -14.91
C THR A 47 1.90 0.39 -13.42
N ILE A 48 1.12 -0.31 -12.59
CA ILE A 48 1.06 -0.09 -11.15
C ILE A 48 1.50 -1.36 -10.43
N VAL A 49 2.49 -1.24 -9.56
CA VAL A 49 2.91 -2.27 -8.61
C VAL A 49 2.85 -1.72 -7.19
N THR A 50 1.93 -2.23 -6.36
CA THR A 50 1.91 -1.82 -4.95
C THR A 50 2.81 -2.71 -4.09
N GLY A 51 3.31 -2.17 -3.00
CA GLY A 51 4.29 -2.82 -2.15
C GLY A 51 3.73 -4.04 -1.45
N HIS A 52 4.54 -5.08 -1.33
CA HIS A 52 4.24 -6.23 -0.50
C HIS A 52 4.23 -5.87 0.99
N GLY A 53 3.41 -6.56 1.78
CA GLY A 53 3.51 -6.51 3.24
C GLY A 53 4.77 -7.23 3.72
N GLY A 54 5.39 -6.70 4.76
CA GLY A 54 6.54 -7.33 5.42
C GLY A 54 6.11 -8.53 6.26
N SER A 55 7.02 -9.47 6.49
CA SER A 55 6.71 -10.65 7.33
C SER A 55 6.81 -10.33 8.82
N ALA A 56 6.07 -11.10 9.63
CA ALA A 56 6.16 -11.08 11.09
C ALA A 56 7.54 -11.55 11.59
N GLY A 57 8.02 -10.91 12.65
CA GLY A 57 9.22 -11.36 13.36
C GLY A 57 8.91 -12.54 14.27
N ARG A 58 9.73 -13.60 14.18
CA ARG A 58 9.60 -14.77 15.05
C ARG A 58 9.81 -14.37 16.51
N SER A 59 8.95 -14.85 17.39
CA SER A 59 9.11 -14.73 18.84
C SER A 59 8.82 -16.08 19.48
N TRP A 60 9.62 -16.44 20.48
CA TRP A 60 9.38 -17.63 21.31
C TRP A 60 8.30 -17.35 22.38
N ARG A 61 7.84 -16.11 22.50
CA ARG A 61 6.76 -15.68 23.39
C ARG A 61 5.48 -15.46 22.58
N LEU A 62 4.32 -15.57 23.22
CA LEU A 62 2.98 -15.42 22.59
C LEU A 62 2.74 -14.10 21.83
N TRP A 63 3.65 -13.13 21.95
CA TRP A 63 3.60 -11.84 21.26
C TRP A 63 4.76 -11.79 20.25
N GLY A 64 4.47 -12.23 19.03
CA GLY A 64 5.33 -12.11 17.87
C GLY A 64 5.23 -10.74 17.21
N GLY A 65 6.24 -10.40 16.42
CA GLY A 65 6.29 -9.10 15.76
C GLY A 65 5.23 -8.96 14.66
N ARG A 66 4.87 -7.72 14.31
CA ARG A 66 3.94 -7.43 13.20
C ARG A 66 4.69 -6.93 11.99
N GLY A 67 4.58 -7.60 10.86
CA GLY A 67 5.17 -7.15 9.61
C GLY A 67 4.61 -5.80 9.14
N GLY A 68 5.44 -5.01 8.47
CA GLY A 68 5.07 -3.68 8.00
C GLY A 68 4.10 -3.69 6.83
N ARG A 69 3.30 -2.64 6.65
CA ARG A 69 2.41 -2.52 5.48
C ARG A 69 3.21 -2.15 4.24
N GLY A 70 2.87 -2.74 3.09
CA GLY A 70 3.31 -2.23 1.78
C GLY A 70 2.73 -0.85 1.46
N GLY A 71 3.38 -0.11 0.57
CA GLY A 71 2.98 1.25 0.23
C GLY A 71 1.78 1.32 -0.70
N ASP A 72 0.94 2.31 -0.50
CA ASP A 72 -0.31 2.54 -1.24
C ASP A 72 -0.09 3.56 -2.39
N ILE A 73 -0.86 3.46 -3.48
CA ILE A 73 -0.90 4.48 -4.55
C ILE A 73 -2.24 5.19 -4.54
N GLY A 74 -2.23 6.53 -4.60
CA GLY A 74 -3.45 7.31 -4.78
C GLY A 74 -4.50 7.10 -3.69
N SER A 75 -4.11 6.71 -2.48
CA SER A 75 -5.02 6.25 -1.44
C SER A 75 -5.14 7.23 -0.27
N ASN A 76 -6.26 7.21 0.44
CA ASN A 76 -6.60 8.03 1.61
C ASN A 76 -6.51 9.55 1.36
N SER A 77 -6.77 10.01 0.14
CA SER A 77 -6.84 11.44 -0.21
C SER A 77 -8.17 12.05 0.24
N ILE A 78 -8.14 13.25 0.82
CA ILE A 78 -9.28 13.91 1.48
C ILE A 78 -9.70 15.25 0.81
N GLY A 79 -8.83 15.85 -0.02
CA GLY A 79 -9.13 17.09 -0.74
C GLY A 79 -9.58 16.89 -2.19
N ASP A 80 -10.21 17.92 -2.79
CA ASP A 80 -10.64 17.99 -4.21
C ASP A 80 -9.43 18.10 -5.18
N THR A 81 -8.39 17.30 -4.96
CA THR A 81 -7.20 17.27 -5.82
C THR A 81 -7.42 16.27 -6.94
N ASP A 82 -7.33 16.76 -8.19
CA ASP A 82 -7.21 15.91 -9.35
C ASP A 82 -5.78 15.33 -9.41
N GLN A 83 -5.67 14.02 -9.50
CA GLN A 83 -4.39 13.31 -9.57
C GLN A 83 -4.30 12.56 -10.89
N ASP A 84 -3.31 12.92 -11.70
CA ASP A 84 -3.01 12.22 -12.94
C ASP A 84 -1.82 11.29 -12.72
N PHE A 85 -2.10 10.00 -12.83
CA PHE A 85 -1.15 8.90 -12.81
C PHE A 85 -1.11 8.17 -14.17
N SER A 86 -1.71 8.75 -15.20
CA SER A 86 -1.85 8.09 -16.49
C SER A 86 -0.50 7.96 -17.20
N ASN A 87 -0.32 6.86 -17.93
CA ASN A 87 0.90 6.54 -18.68
C ASN A 87 2.19 6.51 -17.80
N ALA A 88 2.05 6.31 -16.50
CA ALA A 88 3.18 6.20 -15.57
C ALA A 88 3.47 4.74 -15.22
N ASP A 89 4.75 4.41 -15.03
CA ASP A 89 5.19 3.18 -14.38
C ASP A 89 5.51 3.50 -12.91
N MET A 90 4.73 2.94 -11.98
CA MET A 90 4.82 3.25 -10.56
C MET A 90 4.98 1.98 -9.73
N GLU A 91 5.93 2.02 -8.79
CA GLU A 91 6.14 0.97 -7.79
C GLU A 91 6.30 1.59 -6.40
N THR A 92 5.52 1.11 -5.42
CA THR A 92 5.62 1.58 -4.02
C THR A 92 6.50 0.68 -3.17
N GLY A 93 6.98 1.23 -2.05
CA GLY A 93 7.89 0.52 -1.15
C GLY A 93 7.24 -0.68 -0.49
N HIS A 94 8.05 -1.70 -0.17
CA HIS A 94 7.61 -2.85 0.60
C HIS A 94 7.57 -2.56 2.11
N GLY A 95 6.66 -3.24 2.81
CA GLY A 95 6.66 -3.26 4.26
C GLY A 95 7.89 -3.98 4.81
N GLY A 96 8.50 -3.42 5.84
CA GLY A 96 9.66 -3.99 6.51
C GLY A 96 9.32 -5.26 7.28
N HIS A 97 10.31 -6.15 7.40
CA HIS A 97 10.22 -7.30 8.30
C HIS A 97 10.22 -6.83 9.75
N ALA A 98 9.35 -7.41 10.58
CA ALA A 98 9.44 -7.17 12.02
C ALA A 98 10.61 -7.94 12.64
N GLY A 99 11.34 -7.30 13.56
CA GLY A 99 12.21 -8.01 14.49
C GLY A 99 11.42 -8.76 15.58
N THR A 100 12.11 -9.49 16.45
CA THR A 100 11.51 -10.19 17.59
C THR A 100 10.70 -9.22 18.46
N GLY A 101 9.38 -9.41 18.54
CA GLY A 101 8.47 -8.55 19.31
C GLY A 101 8.30 -7.12 18.76
N GLY A 102 8.84 -6.82 17.57
CA GLY A 102 8.82 -5.49 16.96
C GLY A 102 7.73 -5.30 15.90
N ILE A 103 7.67 -4.09 15.34
CA ILE A 103 6.80 -3.76 14.20
C ILE A 103 7.70 -3.40 13.01
N GLY A 104 7.43 -4.00 11.85
CA GLY A 104 8.13 -3.70 10.61
C GLY A 104 7.72 -2.33 10.05
N GLY A 105 8.66 -1.63 9.42
CA GLY A 105 8.43 -0.30 8.83
C GLY A 105 7.40 -0.33 7.69
N ARG A 106 6.75 0.81 7.43
CA ARG A 106 5.83 0.94 6.28
C ARG A 106 6.61 1.19 4.98
N GLY A 107 6.15 0.59 3.89
CA GLY A 107 6.57 0.95 2.55
C GLY A 107 6.18 2.37 2.16
N GLY A 108 6.99 3.04 1.32
CA GLY A 108 6.67 4.40 0.86
C GLY A 108 5.46 4.42 -0.08
N ASP A 109 4.54 5.36 0.17
CA ASP A 109 3.34 5.57 -0.64
C ASP A 109 3.61 6.54 -1.81
N ILE A 110 2.83 6.44 -2.90
CA ILE A 110 2.88 7.40 -4.03
C ILE A 110 1.54 8.12 -4.15
N GLY A 111 1.57 9.45 -4.07
CA GLY A 111 0.36 10.27 -4.27
C GLY A 111 -0.78 9.93 -3.31
N SER A 112 -0.47 9.43 -2.11
CA SER A 112 -1.43 9.03 -1.09
C SER A 112 -1.48 10.06 0.04
N GLY A 113 -2.63 10.22 0.68
CA GLY A 113 -2.79 11.09 1.85
C GLY A 113 -2.84 12.59 1.54
N ASN A 114 -3.18 12.96 0.30
CA ASN A 114 -3.26 14.36 -0.10
C ASN A 114 -4.45 15.06 0.57
N GLN A 115 -4.20 16.26 1.11
CA GLN A 115 -5.16 17.10 1.84
C GLN A 115 -5.39 18.41 1.09
#